data_AF-A0A191HXJ6-F1
#
_entry.id   AF-A0A191HXJ6-F1
#
_cell.length_a   1.000
_cell.length_b   1.000
_cell.length_c   1.000
_cell.angle_alpha   90.00
_cell.angle_beta   90.00
_cell.angle_gamma   90.00
#
_symmetry.space_group_name_H-M   'P 1'
#
loop_
_entity.id
_entity.type
_entity.pdbx_description
1 polymer ?
#
loop_
_entity_poly.entity_id
_entity_poly.type
_entity_poly.pdbx_seq_one_letter_code
_entity_poly.pdbx_strand_id
1 'polypeptide(L)' 'MEVSVKIKEDAVPPYAVIYTEEVTEEVSRAIASLNGEGNHKIFGHRDNKVFLLNYKDIYYFYCEEKKYLLRLKKVFLK' A
#
# COMPACT_ATOMS: atom_id res chain seq x y z
N MET A 1 24.04 -2.65 14.25
CA MET A 1 22.78 -3.05 14.91
C MET A 1 22.06 -3.95 13.92
N GLU A 2 21.93 -5.23 14.24
CA GLU A 2 21.38 -6.24 13.31
C GLU A 2 19.91 -6.51 13.71
N VAL A 3 18.99 -6.28 12.77
CA VAL A 3 17.55 -6.51 12.98
C VAL A 3 17.13 -7.61 12.02
N SER A 4 16.79 -8.78 12.57
CA SER A 4 16.25 -9.91 11.80
C SER A 4 14.74 -10.00 11.99
N VAL A 5 13.97 -9.97 10.89
CA VAL A 5 12.53 -10.26 10.91
C VAL A 5 12.36 -11.76 10.70
N LYS A 6 11.82 -12.47 11.69
CA LYS A 6 11.51 -13.90 11.62
C LYS A 6 10.00 -14.08 11.67
N ILE A 7 9.41 -14.65 10.63
CA ILE A 7 8.00 -15.04 10.60
C ILE A 7 7.94 -16.45 11.20
N LYS A 8 7.26 -16.58 12.33
CA LYS A 8 7.02 -17.85 13.02
C LYS A 8 5.97 -18.67 12.24
N GLU A 9 6.23 -19.95 12.01
CA GLU A 9 5.28 -20.85 11.31
C GLU A 9 4.01 -21.11 12.12
N ASP A 10 4.07 -20.96 13.45
CA ASP A 10 2.97 -21.05 14.41
C ASP A 10 2.29 -19.70 14.68
N ALA A 11 2.66 -18.64 13.95
CA ALA A 11 2.02 -17.34 14.11
C ALA A 11 0.58 -17.40 13.59
N VAL A 12 -0.39 -17.37 14.52
CA VAL A 12 -1.80 -17.17 14.16
C VAL A 12 -1.96 -15.76 13.60
N PRO A 13 -2.55 -15.59 12.40
CA PRO A 13 -2.84 -14.27 11.87
C PRO A 13 -3.67 -13.47 12.88
N PRO A 14 -3.28 -12.22 13.21
CA PRO A 14 -4.12 -11.39 14.06
C PRO A 14 -5.46 -11.16 13.36
N TYR A 15 -6.56 -11.41 14.08
CA TYR A 15 -7.92 -11.16 13.60
C TYR A 15 -8.64 -10.23 14.56
N ALA A 16 -9.55 -9.41 14.02
CA ALA A 16 -10.43 -8.53 14.78
C ALA A 16 -11.88 -8.91 14.50
N VAL A 17 -12.72 -8.94 15.53
CA VAL A 17 -14.16 -9.19 15.41
C VAL A 17 -14.89 -7.90 15.76
N ILE A 18 -15.72 -7.42 14.83
CA ILE A 18 -16.55 -6.22 15.02
C ILE A 18 -17.99 -6.70 15.19
N TYR A 19 -18.56 -6.46 16.36
CA TYR A 19 -19.98 -6.70 16.62
C TYR A 19 -20.74 -5.42 16.35
N THR A 20 -21.67 -5.47 15.40
CA THR A 20 -22.54 -4.35 15.03
C THR A 20 -23.90 -4.88 14.59
N GLU A 21 -24.97 -4.12 14.83
CA GLU A 21 -26.32 -4.47 14.39
C GLU A 21 -26.50 -4.23 12.88
N GLU A 22 -25.75 -3.28 12.31
CA GLU A 22 -25.71 -2.98 10.87
C GLU A 22 -24.32 -2.50 10.43
N VAL A 23 -24.01 -2.60 9.13
CA VAL A 23 -22.76 -2.09 8.57
C VAL A 23 -22.90 -0.60 8.29
N THR A 24 -22.51 0.24 9.26
CA THR A 24 -22.49 1.70 9.08
C THR A 24 -21.28 2.14 8.26
N GLU A 25 -21.24 3.43 7.89
CA GLU A 25 -20.07 3.99 7.20
C GLU A 25 -18.80 3.93 8.05
N GLU A 26 -18.89 4.10 9.37
CA GLU A 26 -17.77 3.98 10.31
C GLU A 26 -17.18 2.58 10.29
N VAL A 27 -18.05 1.57 10.33
CA VAL A 27 -17.66 0.15 10.26
C VAL A 27 -17.01 -0.13 8.90
N SER A 28 -17.57 0.40 7.81
CA SER A 28 -17.01 0.26 6.46
C SER A 28 -15.61 0.88 6.35
N ARG A 29 -15.39 2.08 6.92
CA ARG A 29 -14.07 2.73 6.97
C ARG A 29 -13.07 1.93 7.82
N ALA A 30 -13.51 1.35 8.93
CA ALA A 30 -12.67 0.50 9.77
C ALA A 30 -12.26 -0.78 9.04
N ILE A 31 -13.20 -1.44 8.35
CA ILE A 31 -12.94 -2.63 7.52
C ILE A 31 -11.96 -2.30 6.39
N ALA A 32 -12.16 -1.20 5.65
CA ALA A 32 -11.24 -0.77 4.58
C ALA A 32 -9.82 -0.50 5.10
N SER A 33 -9.70 0.08 6.30
CA SER A 33 -8.41 0.34 6.95
C SER A 33 -7.70 -0.96 7.36
N LEU A 34 -8.45 -1.92 7.91
CA LEU A 34 -7.95 -3.23 8.35
C LEU A 34 -7.60 -4.16 7.17
N ASN A 35 -8.38 -4.11 6.10
CA ASN A 35 -8.14 -4.86 4.86
C ASN A 35 -6.98 -4.28 4.03
N GLY A 36 -6.35 -3.19 4.49
CA GLY A 36 -5.21 -2.61 3.81
C GLY A 36 -5.56 -1.92 2.49
N GLU A 37 -6.84 -1.63 2.22
CA GLU A 37 -7.26 -0.81 1.06
C GLU A 37 -6.65 0.61 1.12
N GLY A 38 -6.15 1.02 2.29
CA GLY A 38 -5.40 2.27 2.47
C GLY A 38 -3.92 2.23 2.08
N ASN A 39 -3.30 1.06 1.85
CA ASN A 39 -1.87 0.95 1.57
C ASN A 39 -1.60 0.26 0.22
N HIS A 40 -2.19 0.80 -0.84
CA HIS A 40 -1.75 0.53 -2.21
C HIS A 40 -0.32 1.05 -2.38
N LYS A 41 0.66 0.23 -2.01
CA LYS A 41 2.08 0.51 -2.23
C LYS A 41 2.37 0.32 -3.71
N ILE A 42 2.57 1.44 -4.40
CA ILE A 42 2.97 1.42 -5.80
C ILE A 42 4.50 1.34 -5.82
N PHE A 43 5.03 0.33 -6.48
CA PHE A 43 6.48 0.18 -6.66
C PHE A 43 6.86 0.60 -8.08
N GLY A 44 7.87 1.46 -8.20
CA GLY A 44 8.46 1.86 -9.47
C GLY A 44 9.86 1.32 -9.63
N HIS A 45 10.23 0.92 -10.85
CA HIS A 45 11.58 0.50 -11.19
C HIS A 45 12.23 1.55 -12.10
N ARG A 46 13.42 2.04 -11.74
CA ARG A 46 14.25 2.93 -12.58
C ARG A 46 15.72 2.66 -12.30
N ASP A 47 16.54 2.55 -13.34
CA ASP A 47 18.00 2.40 -13.24
C ASP A 47 18.44 1.30 -12.25
N ASN A 48 17.75 0.15 -12.31
CA ASN A 48 17.95 -1.01 -11.43
C ASN A 48 17.70 -0.75 -9.94
N LYS A 49 16.98 0.33 -9.60
CA LYS A 49 16.53 0.67 -8.25
C LYS A 49 15.01 0.54 -8.14
N VAL A 50 14.56 0.12 -6.96
CA VAL A 50 13.14 0.04 -6.59
C VAL A 50 12.76 1.25 -5.76
N PHE A 51 11.69 1.94 -6.13
CA PHE A 51 11.16 3.10 -5.44
C PHE A 51 9.78 2.79 -4.88
N LEU A 52 9.54 3.12 -3.62
CA LEU A 52 8.19 3.16 -3.06
C LEU A 52 7.56 4.49 -3.45
N LEU A 53 6.48 4.44 -4.22
CA LEU A 53 5.80 5.60 -4.76
C LEU A 53 4.55 5.90 -3.93
N ASN A 54 4.36 7.19 -3.62
CA ASN A 54 3.09 7.68 -3.11
C ASN A 54 2.17 8.00 -4.31
N TYR A 55 0.95 7.49 -4.29
CA TYR A 55 -0.03 7.71 -5.37
C TYR A 55 -0.29 9.20 -5.62
N LYS A 56 -0.20 10.04 -4.58
CA LYS A 56 -0.38 11.50 -4.68
C LYS A 56 0.71 12.19 -5.51
N ASP A 57 1.86 11.55 -5.66
CA ASP A 57 2.98 12.09 -6.42
C ASP A 57 2.92 11.72 -7.90
N ILE A 58 2.03 10.80 -8.30
CA ILE A 58 1.87 10.37 -9.70
C ILE A 58 1.08 11.44 -10.45
N TYR A 59 1.75 12.11 -11.40
CA TYR A 59 1.16 13.12 -12.26
C TYR A 59 0.56 12.51 -13.54
N TYR A 60 1.18 11.45 -14.05
CA TYR A 60 0.77 10.80 -15.30
C TYR A 60 0.99 9.30 -15.24
N PHE A 61 0.01 8.56 -15.77
CA PHE A 61 -0.03 7.11 -15.84
C PHE A 61 -0.29 6.71 -17.30
N TYR A 62 0.59 5.86 -17.85
CA TYR A 62 0.44 5.27 -19.18
C TYR A 62 0.59 3.76 -19.09
N CYS A 63 -0.27 3.03 -19.81
CA CYS A 63 -0.30 1.58 -19.85
C CYS A 63 -0.32 1.11 -21.30
N GLU A 64 0.64 0.24 -21.66
CA GLU A 64 0.68 -0.45 -22.94
C GLU A 64 1.20 -1.87 -22.73
N GLU A 65 0.47 -2.89 -23.21
CA GLU A 65 0.89 -4.30 -23.17
C GLU A 65 1.42 -4.78 -21.80
N LYS A 66 0.76 -4.35 -20.71
CA LYS A 66 1.12 -4.63 -19.30
C LYS A 66 2.39 -3.95 -18.78
N LYS A 67 2.95 -2.99 -19.53
CA LYS A 67 3.99 -2.08 -19.05
C LYS A 67 3.35 -0.79 -18.60
N TYR A 68 3.76 -0.35 -17.41
CA TYR A 68 3.26 0.87 -16.78
C TYR A 68 4.38 1.91 -16.73
N LEU A 69 4.12 3.09 -17.29
CA LEU A 69 5.00 4.24 -17.18
C LEU A 69 4.33 5.28 -16.28
N LEU A 70 5.05 5.62 -15.21
CA LEU A 70 4.62 6.60 -14.21
C LEU A 70 5.50 7.83 -14.34
N ARG A 71 4.89 9.02 -14.49
CA ARG A 71 5.59 10.29 -14.30
C ARG A 71 5.20 10.86 -12.95
N LEU A 72 6.19 11.06 -12.08
CA LEU A 72 6.00 11.73 -10.81
C LEU A 72 6.04 13.25 -11.00
N LYS A 73 5.21 13.98 -10.26
CA LYS A 73 5.31 15.43 -10.13
C LYS A 73 6.70 15.75 -9.55
N LYS A 74 7.39 16.77 -10.08
CA LYS A 74 8.67 17.22 -9.51
C LYS A 74 8.43 17.68 -8.07
N VAL A 75 8.68 16.80 -7.11
CA VAL A 75 8.81 17.18 -5.70
C VAL A 75 10.27 17.60 -5.55
N PHE A 76 10.52 18.90 -5.44
CA PHE A 76 11.80 19.38 -4.92
C PHE A 76 11.93 18.85 -3.49
N LEU A 77 12.73 17.82 -3.29
CA LEU A 77 13.25 17.50 -1.96
C LEU A 77 14.18 18.66 -1.60
N LYS A 78 13.73 19.52 -0.68
CA LYS A 78 14.58 20.50 0.00
C LYS A 78 15.53 19.78 0.95
#